data_AF-A0A2C9VR83-F1
#
_entry.id   AF-A0A2C9VR83-F1
#
_cell.length_a   1.000
_cell.length_b   1.000
_cell.length_c   1.000
_cell.angle_alpha   90.00
_cell.angle_beta   90.00
_cell.angle_gamma   90.00
#
_symmetry.space_group_name_H-M   'P 1'
#
loop_
_entity.id
_entity.type
_entity.pdbx_description
1 polymer ?
#
loop_
_entity_poly.entity_id
_entity_poly.type
_entity_poly.pdbx_seq_one_letter_code
_entity_poly.pdbx_strand_id
1 'polypeptide(L)'
;MIEKLEAVLLWRWVSYASSSSPLDKKKKKEKKRRHLHEFLIISLLKKVIGGELSTPGDRTCDFGEGEFWRDEGKIRTRLVRTESKPKMNHRSNGTAIGNGFGSVESEYIRRHHRHDPADHQCSSALVKHIKAPLHLVWSLVRRFDQPQKYKPFISRCVAQGNLQIGSVREINVKSGLPATTSTERLEFLDDNEHILSIRIVGGDHRLRNYSSIISLHPEIIDGRPGTLVIESFVVDVPDGNTKDETCYFVEALIKCNLKSLTDVSERLAVQDRTEPINCI
;
A
#
# COMPACT_ATOMS: atom_id res chain seq x y z
N MET A 1 24.02 -8.15 -10.61
CA MET A 1 22.93 -7.20 -10.99
C MET A 1 22.36 -6.44 -9.78
N ILE A 2 22.23 -7.08 -8.60
CA ILE A 2 21.89 -6.42 -7.32
C ILE A 2 22.97 -5.40 -6.89
N GLU A 3 24.25 -5.70 -7.14
CA GLU A 3 25.37 -4.78 -6.91
C GLU A 3 25.35 -3.53 -7.80
N LYS A 4 24.72 -3.56 -8.98
CA LYS A 4 24.68 -2.40 -9.89
C LYS A 4 23.66 -1.35 -9.45
N LEU A 5 22.52 -1.79 -8.90
CA LEU A 5 21.57 -0.89 -8.24
C LEU A 5 22.16 -0.30 -6.95
N GLU A 6 22.94 -1.10 -6.20
CA GLU A 6 23.70 -0.60 -5.06
C GLU A 6 24.76 0.40 -5.48
N ALA A 7 25.55 0.15 -6.53
CA ALA A 7 26.56 1.07 -7.03
C ALA A 7 25.97 2.37 -7.58
N VAL A 8 24.83 2.34 -8.27
CA VAL A 8 24.15 3.56 -8.76
C VAL A 8 23.57 4.37 -7.60
N LEU A 9 23.03 3.72 -6.57
CA LEU A 9 22.47 4.39 -5.40
C LEU A 9 23.56 4.87 -4.43
N LEU A 10 24.66 4.12 -4.25
CA LEU A 10 25.86 4.53 -3.52
C LEU A 10 26.58 5.66 -4.25
N TRP A 11 26.74 5.59 -5.58
CA TRP A 11 27.32 6.67 -6.37
C TRP A 11 26.45 7.93 -6.30
N ARG A 12 25.12 7.82 -6.41
CA ARG A 12 24.20 8.94 -6.16
C ARG A 12 24.30 9.49 -4.73
N TRP A 13 24.51 8.65 -3.73
CA TRP A 13 24.66 9.08 -2.33
C TRP A 13 26.02 9.75 -2.08
N VAL A 14 27.11 9.21 -2.65
CA VAL A 14 28.48 9.76 -2.60
C VAL A 14 28.56 11.07 -3.39
N SER A 15 28.05 11.13 -4.61
CA SER A 15 27.94 12.37 -5.41
C SER A 15 27.06 13.43 -4.72
N TYR A 16 26.03 13.02 -3.97
CA TYR A 16 25.22 13.95 -3.17
C TYR A 16 25.93 14.44 -1.90
N ALA A 17 26.67 13.55 -1.22
CA ALA A 17 27.48 13.87 -0.05
C ALA A 17 28.66 14.80 -0.37
N SER A 18 29.20 14.71 -1.59
CA SER A 18 30.25 15.59 -2.12
C SER A 18 29.73 16.90 -2.75
N SER A 19 28.41 17.09 -2.86
CA SER A 19 27.82 18.31 -3.43
C SER A 19 27.68 19.43 -2.40
N SER A 20 28.61 20.39 -2.47
CA SER A 20 28.75 21.55 -1.59
C SER A 20 27.85 22.74 -1.96
N SER A 21 26.62 22.52 -2.46
CA SER A 21 25.72 23.63 -2.79
C SER A 21 24.80 24.02 -1.61
N PRO A 22 24.69 25.31 -1.23
CA PRO A 22 23.95 25.77 -0.04
C PRO A 22 22.43 25.87 -0.21
N LEU A 23 21.84 25.43 -1.32
CA LEU A 23 20.40 25.64 -1.57
C LEU A 23 19.50 24.68 -0.77
N ASP A 24 18.76 25.30 0.15
CA ASP A 24 17.59 24.84 0.91
C ASP A 24 17.72 23.51 1.67
N LYS A 25 18.16 23.62 2.92
CA LYS A 25 18.24 22.54 3.91
C LYS A 25 16.96 21.72 4.03
N LYS A 26 15.77 22.29 3.76
CA LYS A 26 14.47 21.60 3.85
C LYS A 26 14.29 20.63 2.67
N LYS A 27 14.54 21.08 1.44
CA LYS A 27 14.56 20.22 0.24
C LYS A 27 15.63 19.13 0.33
N LYS A 28 16.81 19.45 0.89
CA LYS A 28 17.91 18.50 1.11
C LYS A 28 17.53 17.41 2.14
N LYS A 29 16.85 17.78 3.24
CA LYS A 29 16.34 16.85 4.26
C LYS A 29 15.22 15.95 3.74
N GLU A 30 14.33 16.49 2.93
CA GLU A 30 13.19 15.78 2.35
C GLU A 30 13.62 14.82 1.23
N LYS A 31 14.56 15.24 0.37
CA LYS A 31 15.22 14.36 -0.59
C LYS A 31 16.00 13.24 0.14
N LYS A 32 16.72 13.56 1.22
CA LYS A 32 17.42 12.56 2.06
C LYS A 32 16.46 11.56 2.71
N ARG A 33 15.30 12.00 3.24
CA ARG A 33 14.27 11.11 3.81
C ARG A 33 13.66 10.18 2.76
N ARG A 34 13.41 10.68 1.55
CA ARG A 34 12.90 9.88 0.42
C ARG A 34 13.87 8.76 0.02
N HIS A 35 15.14 9.09 -0.16
CA HIS A 35 16.16 8.10 -0.51
C HIS A 35 16.38 7.08 0.62
N LEU A 36 16.28 7.52 1.89
CA LEU A 36 16.38 6.62 3.04
C LEU A 36 15.18 5.67 3.13
N HIS A 37 13.97 6.13 2.77
CA HIS A 37 12.75 5.33 2.81
C HIS A 37 12.70 4.31 1.67
N GLU A 38 13.10 4.70 0.46
CA GLU A 38 13.29 3.76 -0.66
C GLU A 38 14.38 2.73 -0.34
N PHE A 39 15.50 3.17 0.23
CA PHE A 39 16.56 2.27 0.67
C PHE A 39 16.09 1.31 1.77
N LEU A 40 15.30 1.79 2.74
CA LEU A 40 14.71 0.92 3.77
C LEU A 40 13.73 -0.08 3.18
N ILE A 41 12.83 0.34 2.28
CA ILE A 41 11.85 -0.55 1.64
C ILE A 41 12.57 -1.62 0.83
N ILE A 42 13.58 -1.25 0.04
CA ILE A 42 14.38 -2.20 -0.76
C ILE A 42 15.22 -3.11 0.14
N SER A 43 15.80 -2.58 1.22
CA SER A 43 16.57 -3.36 2.20
C SER A 43 15.68 -4.36 2.97
N LEU A 44 14.45 -3.96 3.31
CA LEU A 44 13.45 -4.81 3.96
C LEU A 44 12.86 -5.84 2.98
N LEU A 45 12.64 -5.48 1.71
CA LEU A 45 12.32 -6.40 0.61
C LEU A 45 13.39 -7.49 0.46
N LYS A 46 14.68 -7.13 0.57
CA LYS A 46 15.80 -8.09 0.54
C LYS A 46 15.81 -9.01 1.76
N LYS A 47 15.64 -8.46 2.97
CA LYS A 47 15.69 -9.22 4.23
C LYS A 47 14.54 -10.21 4.42
N VAL A 48 13.36 -9.88 3.90
CA VAL A 48 12.18 -10.75 3.99
C VAL A 48 12.21 -11.85 2.93
N ILE A 49 13.02 -11.73 1.87
CA ILE A 49 12.95 -12.64 0.71
C ILE A 49 14.25 -13.42 0.44
N GLY A 50 15.39 -13.07 1.06
CA GLY A 50 16.63 -13.86 0.92
C GLY A 50 17.45 -13.97 2.21
N GLY A 51 17.64 -15.21 2.68
CA GLY A 51 18.89 -15.59 3.35
C GLY A 51 20.07 -15.47 2.36
N GLU A 52 21.27 -15.20 2.89
CA GLU A 52 22.59 -15.10 2.25
C GLU A 52 22.83 -16.04 1.02
N LEU A 53 23.65 -15.81 -0.02
CA LEU A 53 24.83 -14.96 -0.28
C LEU A 53 25.17 -14.96 -1.82
N SER A 54 26.06 -14.04 -2.26
CA SER A 54 27.11 -14.14 -3.33
C SER A 54 26.89 -13.91 -4.86
N THR A 55 27.54 -12.81 -5.33
CA THR A 55 28.46 -12.54 -6.49
C THR A 55 28.02 -12.52 -7.99
N PRO A 56 28.72 -11.73 -8.86
CA PRO A 56 28.09 -11.03 -9.99
C PRO A 56 28.44 -11.53 -11.40
N GLY A 57 27.52 -11.31 -12.35
CA GLY A 57 27.71 -11.42 -13.80
C GLY A 57 26.90 -10.38 -14.57
N ASP A 58 27.43 -9.97 -15.72
CA ASP A 58 27.22 -8.70 -16.42
C ASP A 58 25.99 -8.59 -17.35
N ARG A 59 25.28 -7.45 -17.33
CA ARG A 59 24.92 -6.58 -18.49
C ARG A 59 23.90 -5.49 -18.08
N THR A 60 23.97 -4.36 -18.78
CA THR A 60 23.31 -3.06 -18.50
C THR A 60 21.98 -2.89 -19.21
N CYS A 61 20.99 -2.28 -18.55
CA CYS A 61 19.79 -1.71 -19.19
C CYS A 61 19.49 -0.34 -18.56
N ASP A 62 19.55 0.72 -19.38
CA ASP A 62 19.17 2.09 -19.03
C ASP A 62 17.64 2.23 -18.89
N PHE A 63 17.19 3.03 -17.91
CA PHE A 63 15.85 3.59 -17.90
C PHE A 63 15.91 5.08 -17.52
N GLY A 64 15.36 5.91 -18.42
CA GLY A 64 15.38 7.36 -18.38
C GLY A 64 14.59 7.98 -17.24
N GLU A 65 15.10 9.12 -16.76
CA GLU A 65 14.51 10.00 -15.75
C GLU A 65 13.40 10.87 -16.35
N GLY A 66 12.32 11.11 -15.61
CA GLY A 66 11.33 12.12 -15.98
C GLY A 66 10.12 12.20 -15.05
N GLU A 67 10.19 13.13 -14.10
CA GLU A 67 9.03 13.85 -13.53
C GLU A 67 7.94 13.05 -12.77
N PHE A 68 8.23 12.59 -11.55
CA PHE A 68 7.22 11.94 -10.68
C PHE A 68 6.93 12.64 -9.34
N TRP A 69 7.64 13.72 -8.95
CA TRP A 69 7.46 14.28 -7.61
C TRP A 69 7.64 15.80 -7.52
N ARG A 70 6.54 16.54 -7.68
CA ARG A 70 6.39 17.90 -7.14
C ARG A 70 5.04 18.00 -6.40
N ASP A 71 5.10 18.60 -5.22
CA ASP A 71 4.04 18.90 -4.24
C ASP A 71 3.54 17.79 -3.29
N GLU A 72 3.90 17.94 -2.00
CA GLU A 72 3.26 17.31 -0.85
C GLU A 72 2.72 18.43 0.06
N GLY A 73 1.40 18.64 0.01
CA GLY A 73 0.63 19.37 1.00
C GLY A 73 -0.11 18.40 1.92
N LYS A 74 0.56 17.91 2.98
CA LYS A 74 -0.01 17.44 4.26
C LYS A 74 -1.26 16.53 4.17
N ILE A 75 -1.08 15.21 3.97
CA ILE A 75 -2.11 14.20 4.31
C ILE A 75 -1.45 13.08 5.14
N ARG A 76 -1.74 13.07 6.45
CA ARG A 76 -1.23 12.10 7.44
C ARG A 76 -1.90 10.74 7.25
N THR A 77 -1.12 9.69 6.98
CA THR A 77 -1.53 8.29 7.18
C THR A 77 -1.29 7.93 8.66
N ARG A 78 -2.27 7.38 9.37
CA ARG A 78 -2.16 6.99 10.80
C ARG A 78 -2.15 5.46 10.94
N LEU A 79 -1.37 4.95 11.89
CA LEU A 79 -1.10 3.52 12.11
C LEU A 79 -1.42 3.14 13.57
N VAL A 80 -2.20 2.08 13.80
CA VAL A 80 -2.36 1.48 15.14
C VAL A 80 -2.60 -0.03 15.03
N ARG A 81 -1.89 -0.81 15.86
CA ARG A 81 -1.94 -2.28 15.95
C ARG A 81 -3.14 -2.75 16.77
N THR A 82 -3.80 -3.84 16.35
CA THR A 82 -4.74 -4.57 17.20
C THR A 82 -4.04 -5.81 17.75
N GLU A 83 -3.56 -5.76 18.98
CA GLU A 83 -3.04 -6.95 19.68
C GLU A 83 -4.20 -7.74 20.30
N SER A 84 -4.29 -9.03 19.96
CA SER A 84 -5.13 -10.00 20.66
C SER A 84 -4.38 -10.50 21.91
N LYS A 85 -4.77 -10.03 23.11
CA LYS A 85 -4.31 -10.63 24.38
C LYS A 85 -5.07 -11.93 24.69
N PRO A 86 -4.44 -12.94 25.30
CA PRO A 86 -5.11 -14.15 25.74
C PRO A 86 -6.02 -13.87 26.94
N LYS A 87 -7.20 -14.50 26.95
CA LYS A 87 -8.22 -14.34 28.00
C LYS A 87 -7.69 -14.81 29.36
N MET A 88 -7.65 -13.90 30.34
CA MET A 88 -7.75 -14.25 31.75
C MET A 88 -8.96 -13.55 32.37
N ASN A 89 -9.76 -14.34 33.08
CA ASN A 89 -10.91 -13.89 33.85
C ASN A 89 -10.45 -12.98 34.99
N HIS A 90 -11.01 -11.78 35.11
CA HIS A 90 -11.56 -11.23 36.35
C HIS A 90 -12.34 -9.93 36.07
N ARG A 91 -13.35 -9.74 36.91
CA ARG A 91 -14.40 -8.72 36.89
C ARG A 91 -13.91 -7.42 37.56
N SER A 92 -13.84 -6.31 36.83
CA SER A 92 -13.95 -4.94 37.39
C SER A 92 -13.95 -3.85 36.30
N ASN A 93 -14.68 -2.78 36.60
CA ASN A 93 -14.96 -1.60 35.77
C ASN A 93 -13.71 -0.83 35.31
N GLY A 94 -13.84 -0.19 34.15
CA GLY A 94 -13.21 1.10 33.88
C GLY A 94 -12.10 1.12 32.83
N THR A 95 -12.23 2.10 31.94
CA THR A 95 -11.22 2.71 31.05
C THR A 95 -11.07 2.11 29.66
N ALA A 96 -11.74 2.74 28.69
CA ALA A 96 -11.49 2.56 27.27
C ALA A 96 -10.04 2.94 26.95
N ILE A 97 -9.23 1.95 26.61
CA ILE A 97 -7.88 2.16 26.07
C ILE A 97 -8.06 2.61 24.62
N GLY A 98 -7.78 3.88 24.35
CA GLY A 98 -7.97 4.49 23.04
C GLY A 98 -7.05 3.88 21.99
N ASN A 99 -7.60 3.08 21.09
CA ASN A 99 -6.99 2.83 19.79
C ASN A 99 -6.86 4.21 19.11
N GLY A 100 -5.67 4.57 18.64
CA GLY A 100 -5.39 5.89 18.05
C GLY A 100 -6.17 6.23 16.77
N PHE A 101 -7.26 5.55 16.44
CA PHE A 101 -8.21 5.90 15.38
C PHE A 101 -9.28 6.87 15.89
N GLY A 102 -9.86 7.66 14.98
CA GLY A 102 -11.07 8.43 15.27
C GLY A 102 -12.26 7.52 15.60
N SER A 103 -13.31 8.08 16.20
CA SER A 103 -14.54 7.34 16.52
C SER A 103 -15.17 6.69 15.28
N VAL A 104 -15.21 7.42 14.17
CA VAL A 104 -15.79 6.96 12.89
C VAL A 104 -14.92 5.86 12.26
N GLU A 105 -13.61 6.05 12.19
CA GLU A 105 -12.65 5.04 11.70
C GLU A 105 -12.79 3.72 12.47
N SER A 106 -12.88 3.81 13.80
CA SER A 106 -13.02 2.64 14.68
C SER A 106 -14.33 1.89 14.43
N GLU A 107 -15.41 2.59 14.11
CA GLU A 107 -16.71 2.00 13.80
C GLU A 107 -16.66 1.19 12.51
N TYR A 108 -16.10 1.75 11.43
CA TYR A 108 -15.93 1.05 10.16
C TYR A 108 -14.96 -0.13 10.27
N ILE A 109 -13.86 0.03 11.00
CA ILE A 109 -12.93 -1.08 11.27
C ILE A 109 -13.67 -2.24 11.96
N ARG A 110 -14.49 -1.93 12.98
CA ARG A 110 -15.26 -2.95 13.71
C ARG A 110 -16.27 -3.66 12.82
N ARG A 111 -16.91 -2.95 11.88
CA ARG A 111 -17.95 -3.50 11.00
C ARG A 111 -17.40 -4.38 9.88
N HIS A 112 -16.34 -3.92 9.21
CA HIS A 112 -15.92 -4.52 7.93
C HIS A 112 -14.52 -5.14 7.96
N HIS A 113 -13.68 -4.78 8.93
CA HIS A 113 -12.25 -5.14 8.94
C HIS A 113 -11.87 -6.06 10.10
N ARG A 114 -12.83 -6.85 10.59
CA ARG A 114 -12.59 -7.81 11.66
C ARG A 114 -11.96 -9.09 11.11
N HIS A 115 -10.66 -9.23 11.31
CA HIS A 115 -9.93 -10.47 11.11
C HIS A 115 -9.83 -11.24 12.43
N ASP A 116 -9.82 -12.57 12.35
CA ASP A 116 -9.53 -13.46 13.50
C ASP A 116 -8.23 -14.23 13.20
N PRO A 117 -7.06 -13.57 13.30
CA PRO A 117 -5.79 -14.17 12.91
C PRO A 117 -5.43 -15.33 13.85
N ALA A 118 -5.02 -16.46 13.27
CA ALA A 118 -4.46 -17.57 14.05
C ALA A 118 -3.09 -17.20 14.67
N ASP A 119 -2.58 -18.04 15.57
CA ASP A 119 -1.31 -17.79 16.28
C ASP A 119 -0.11 -17.61 15.35
N HIS A 120 -0.09 -18.27 14.19
CA HIS A 120 0.96 -18.14 13.17
C HIS A 120 0.72 -16.99 12.17
N GLN A 121 -0.36 -16.23 12.34
CA GLN A 121 -0.74 -15.15 11.45
C GLN A 121 -0.53 -13.78 12.10
N CYS A 122 -0.45 -12.77 11.25
CA CYS A 122 -0.47 -11.37 11.65
C CYS A 122 -1.52 -10.59 10.84
N SER A 123 -2.03 -9.51 11.43
CA SER A 123 -3.08 -8.66 10.85
C SER A 123 -2.83 -7.21 11.22
N SER A 124 -3.19 -6.29 10.31
CA SER A 124 -3.13 -4.85 10.55
C SER A 124 -4.18 -4.13 9.69
N ALA A 125 -4.50 -2.89 10.04
CA ALA A 125 -5.43 -2.03 9.32
C ALA A 125 -4.81 -0.64 9.13
N LEU A 126 -4.95 -0.09 7.92
CA LEU A 126 -4.43 1.21 7.53
C LEU A 126 -5.57 2.12 7.08
N VAL A 127 -5.45 3.40 7.43
CA VAL A 127 -6.44 4.43 7.12
C VAL A 127 -5.80 5.52 6.28
N LYS A 128 -6.51 5.96 5.23
CA LYS A 128 -6.11 7.07 4.36
C LYS A 128 -7.31 7.94 4.01
N HIS A 129 -7.19 9.23 4.27
CA HIS A 129 -8.16 10.24 3.81
C HIS A 129 -7.73 10.77 2.44
N ILE A 130 -8.67 10.84 1.50
CA ILE A 130 -8.43 11.26 0.12
C ILE A 130 -9.35 12.44 -0.21
N LYS A 131 -8.80 13.54 -0.72
CA LYS A 131 -9.58 14.74 -1.11
C LYS A 131 -10.22 14.57 -2.49
N ALA A 132 -10.95 13.47 -2.67
CA ALA A 132 -11.70 13.16 -3.87
C ALA A 132 -13.06 12.52 -3.51
N PRO A 133 -14.12 12.76 -4.31
CA PRO A 133 -15.43 12.11 -4.16
C PRO A 133 -15.36 10.57 -4.15
N LEU A 134 -16.22 9.95 -3.33
CA LEU A 134 -16.33 8.49 -3.16
C LEU A 134 -16.40 7.72 -4.48
N HIS A 135 -17.29 8.14 -5.38
CA HIS A 135 -17.51 7.43 -6.65
C HIS A 135 -16.27 7.42 -7.54
N LEU A 136 -15.45 8.49 -7.52
CA LEU A 136 -14.19 8.54 -8.26
C LEU A 136 -13.17 7.56 -7.68
N VAL A 137 -12.97 7.57 -6.36
CA VAL A 137 -12.03 6.66 -5.71
C VAL A 137 -12.48 5.20 -5.89
N TRP A 138 -13.78 4.93 -5.73
CA TRP A 138 -14.34 3.59 -5.91
C TRP A 138 -14.22 3.09 -7.34
N SER A 139 -14.38 3.96 -8.35
CA SER A 139 -14.20 3.61 -9.76
C SER A 139 -12.80 3.04 -10.07
N LEU A 140 -11.78 3.42 -9.29
CA LEU A 140 -10.43 2.88 -9.38
C LEU A 140 -10.30 1.56 -8.59
N VAL A 141 -10.76 1.55 -7.34
CA VAL A 141 -10.59 0.41 -6.42
C VAL A 141 -11.38 -0.83 -6.89
N ARG A 142 -12.62 -0.64 -7.37
CA ARG A 142 -13.49 -1.75 -7.81
C ARG A 142 -13.01 -2.48 -9.05
N ARG A 143 -12.04 -1.93 -9.79
CA ARG A 143 -11.49 -2.54 -11.02
C ARG A 143 -10.52 -3.67 -10.67
N PHE A 144 -11.09 -4.81 -10.30
CA PHE A 144 -10.34 -6.03 -10.02
C PHE A 144 -9.45 -6.47 -11.20
N ASP A 145 -9.84 -6.20 -12.44
CA ASP A 145 -9.04 -6.48 -13.63
C ASP A 145 -7.91 -5.48 -13.91
N GLN A 146 -7.97 -4.27 -13.34
CA GLN A 146 -7.02 -3.19 -13.62
C GLN A 146 -6.37 -2.58 -12.36
N PRO A 147 -5.77 -3.39 -11.47
CA PRO A 147 -5.14 -2.87 -10.25
C PRO A 147 -3.96 -1.93 -10.52
N GLN A 148 -3.31 -2.03 -11.68
CA GLN A 148 -2.21 -1.15 -12.11
C GLN A 148 -2.60 0.33 -12.18
N LYS A 149 -3.89 0.65 -12.22
CA LYS A 149 -4.38 2.04 -12.20
C LYS A 149 -3.94 2.80 -10.94
N TYR A 150 -3.77 2.10 -9.82
CA TYR A 150 -3.30 2.72 -8.59
C TYR A 150 -2.25 1.91 -7.82
N LYS A 151 -2.04 0.62 -8.12
CA LYS A 151 -0.98 -0.18 -7.49
C LYS A 151 0.33 -0.05 -8.28
N PRO A 152 1.32 0.72 -7.80
CA PRO A 152 2.45 1.17 -8.60
C PRO A 152 3.46 0.07 -8.98
N PHE A 153 3.41 -1.07 -8.28
CA PHE A 153 4.33 -2.19 -8.49
C PHE A 153 3.86 -3.19 -9.54
N ILE A 154 2.63 -3.05 -10.04
CA ILE A 154 2.06 -3.95 -11.04
C ILE A 154 2.50 -3.48 -12.43
N SER A 155 3.07 -4.40 -13.20
CA SER A 155 3.44 -4.19 -14.61
C SER A 155 2.34 -4.68 -15.55
N ARG A 156 1.68 -5.79 -15.21
CA ARG A 156 0.61 -6.39 -16.00
C ARG A 156 -0.41 -7.07 -15.09
N CYS A 157 -1.67 -7.03 -15.49
CA CYS A 157 -2.74 -7.81 -14.89
C CYS A 157 -3.56 -8.47 -16.00
N VAL A 158 -3.86 -9.76 -15.83
CA VAL A 158 -4.71 -10.54 -16.72
C VAL A 158 -5.82 -11.16 -15.86
N ALA A 159 -7.07 -10.79 -16.14
CA ALA A 159 -8.25 -11.42 -15.56
C ALA A 159 -9.06 -12.05 -16.69
N GLN A 160 -9.51 -13.30 -16.52
CA GLN A 160 -10.27 -14.01 -17.52
C GLN A 160 -11.77 -13.91 -17.25
N GLY A 161 -12.56 -13.77 -18.33
CA GLY A 161 -14.02 -13.76 -18.28
C GLY A 161 -14.63 -12.49 -17.67
N ASN A 162 -15.92 -12.59 -17.34
CA ASN A 162 -16.64 -11.51 -16.67
C ASN A 162 -16.23 -11.44 -15.20
N LEU A 163 -16.08 -10.22 -14.68
CA LEU A 163 -15.75 -9.99 -13.28
C LEU A 163 -16.94 -10.35 -12.38
N GLN A 164 -16.77 -11.39 -11.57
CA GLN A 164 -17.72 -11.86 -10.56
C GLN A 164 -16.97 -12.39 -9.34
N ILE A 165 -17.68 -12.59 -8.23
CA ILE A 165 -17.09 -13.24 -7.05
C ILE A 165 -16.54 -14.61 -7.46
N GLY A 166 -15.31 -14.91 -7.04
CA GLY A 166 -14.56 -16.10 -7.43
C GLY A 166 -13.68 -15.91 -8.68
N SER A 167 -13.81 -14.80 -9.43
CA SER A 167 -12.90 -14.48 -10.53
C SER A 167 -11.45 -14.40 -10.04
N VAL A 168 -10.53 -14.85 -10.90
CA VAL A 168 -9.09 -14.88 -10.61
C VAL A 168 -8.37 -13.95 -11.58
N ARG A 169 -7.36 -13.24 -11.06
CA ARG A 169 -6.42 -12.45 -11.84
C ARG A 169 -4.99 -12.93 -11.63
N GLU A 170 -4.21 -12.90 -12.69
CA GLU A 170 -2.76 -13.08 -12.68
C GLU A 170 -2.08 -11.73 -12.81
N ILE A 171 -1.19 -11.43 -11.88
CA ILE A 171 -0.49 -10.16 -11.77
C ILE A 171 0.99 -10.42 -11.98
N ASN A 172 1.60 -9.65 -12.86
CA ASN A 172 3.06 -9.51 -12.92
C ASN A 172 3.45 -8.21 -12.23
N VAL A 173 4.52 -8.27 -11.45
CA VAL A 173 5.10 -7.09 -10.84
C VAL A 173 6.27 -6.54 -11.66
N LYS A 174 6.73 -5.33 -11.35
CA LYS A 174 7.86 -4.69 -12.01
C LYS A 174 9.17 -5.40 -11.63
N SER A 175 10.13 -5.41 -12.57
CA SER A 175 11.46 -5.99 -12.38
C SER A 175 12.22 -5.35 -11.21
N GLY A 176 13.06 -6.12 -10.53
CA GLY A 176 13.85 -5.65 -9.38
C GLY A 176 13.13 -5.78 -8.04
N LEU A 177 11.88 -6.25 -8.05
CA LEU A 177 11.20 -6.76 -6.86
C LEU A 177 11.53 -8.24 -6.66
N PRO A 178 11.47 -8.75 -5.42
CA PRO A 178 11.89 -10.12 -5.14
C PRO A 178 10.88 -11.20 -5.58
N ALA A 179 9.63 -10.79 -5.82
CA ALA A 179 8.61 -11.61 -6.45
C ALA A 179 8.40 -11.13 -7.88
N THR A 180 7.88 -11.99 -8.75
CA THR A 180 7.56 -11.67 -10.15
C THR A 180 6.08 -11.83 -10.45
N THR A 181 5.36 -12.70 -9.73
CA THR A 181 3.95 -13.03 -10.02
C THR A 181 3.09 -13.19 -8.76
N SER A 182 1.80 -12.87 -8.89
CA SER A 182 0.76 -13.12 -7.89
C SER A 182 -0.53 -13.57 -8.58
N THR A 183 -1.19 -14.60 -8.04
CA THR A 183 -2.50 -15.05 -8.48
C THR A 183 -3.51 -14.74 -7.39
N GLU A 184 -4.48 -13.89 -7.69
CA GLU A 184 -5.41 -13.35 -6.71
C GLU A 184 -6.85 -13.69 -7.08
N ARG A 185 -7.68 -14.00 -6.09
CA ARG A 185 -9.10 -14.27 -6.24
C ARG A 185 -9.91 -13.13 -5.64
N LEU A 186 -10.99 -12.74 -6.33
CA LEU A 186 -12.00 -11.83 -5.80
C LEU A 186 -12.93 -12.59 -4.84
N GLU A 187 -12.89 -12.25 -3.56
CA GLU A 187 -13.70 -12.91 -2.53
C GLU A 187 -15.02 -12.17 -2.26
N PHE A 188 -15.00 -10.85 -2.42
CA PHE A 188 -16.18 -10.01 -2.19
C PHE A 188 -16.09 -8.72 -3.00
N LEU A 189 -17.22 -8.26 -3.52
CA LEU A 189 -17.37 -6.97 -4.19
C LEU A 189 -18.79 -6.45 -3.96
N ASP A 190 -18.91 -5.34 -3.25
CA ASP A 190 -20.18 -4.66 -3.00
C ASP A 190 -20.08 -3.20 -3.44
N ASP A 191 -20.79 -2.85 -4.50
CA ASP A 191 -20.83 -1.51 -5.06
C ASP A 191 -21.71 -0.53 -4.25
N ASN A 192 -22.61 -1.04 -3.40
CA ASN A 192 -23.45 -0.20 -2.55
C ASN A 192 -22.70 0.21 -1.27
N GLU A 193 -22.06 -0.77 -0.61
CA GLU A 193 -21.28 -0.54 0.60
C GLU A 193 -19.81 -0.16 0.31
N HIS A 194 -19.39 -0.20 -0.97
CA HIS A 194 -18.05 0.14 -1.44
C HIS A 194 -16.94 -0.69 -0.76
N ILE A 195 -17.14 -2.01 -0.75
CA ILE A 195 -16.25 -2.98 -0.11
C ILE A 195 -15.72 -3.96 -1.15
N LEU A 196 -14.41 -4.17 -1.16
CA LEU A 196 -13.74 -5.18 -1.98
C LEU A 196 -12.86 -6.06 -1.09
N SER A 197 -12.95 -7.37 -1.28
CA SER A 197 -12.10 -8.35 -0.61
C SER A 197 -11.39 -9.21 -1.63
N ILE A 198 -10.10 -9.44 -1.41
CA ILE A 198 -9.30 -10.34 -2.23
C ILE A 198 -8.52 -11.32 -1.36
N ARG A 199 -8.18 -12.45 -1.96
CA ARG A 199 -7.27 -13.44 -1.40
C ARG A 199 -6.18 -13.76 -2.40
N ILE A 200 -4.94 -13.87 -1.93
CA ILE A 200 -3.88 -14.42 -2.76
C ILE A 200 -3.96 -15.95 -2.69
N VAL A 201 -4.03 -16.58 -3.85
CA VAL A 201 -4.19 -18.05 -4.00
C VAL A 201 -2.97 -18.71 -4.67
N GLY A 202 -2.01 -17.91 -5.14
CA GLY A 202 -0.76 -18.39 -5.74
C GLY A 202 0.21 -17.26 -6.05
N GLY A 203 1.41 -17.58 -6.51
CA GLY A 203 2.48 -16.62 -6.81
C GLY A 203 3.83 -17.09 -6.27
N ASP A 204 4.88 -16.32 -6.54
CA ASP A 204 6.27 -16.62 -6.14
C ASP A 204 6.75 -15.81 -4.92
N HIS A 205 5.81 -15.25 -4.15
CA HIS A 205 6.07 -14.52 -2.92
C HIS A 205 5.77 -15.34 -1.66
N ARG A 206 6.26 -14.89 -0.50
CA ARG A 206 6.07 -15.57 0.80
C ARG A 206 4.75 -15.25 1.52
N LEU A 207 3.87 -14.43 0.94
CA LEU A 207 2.58 -13.99 1.53
C LEU A 207 1.49 -15.08 1.44
N ARG A 208 1.69 -16.21 2.14
CA ARG A 208 0.72 -17.31 2.16
C ARG A 208 -0.56 -16.91 2.89
N ASN A 209 -1.70 -17.38 2.38
CA ASN A 209 -3.04 -17.12 2.92
C ASN A 209 -3.37 -15.64 3.13
N TYR A 210 -2.71 -14.75 2.40
CA TYR A 210 -3.03 -13.32 2.43
C TYR A 210 -4.48 -13.09 2.03
N SER A 211 -5.21 -12.37 2.88
CA SER A 211 -6.56 -11.88 2.64
C SER A 211 -6.61 -10.41 2.98
N SER A 212 -7.14 -9.58 2.07
CA SER A 212 -7.30 -8.14 2.29
C SER A 212 -8.73 -7.70 2.07
N ILE A 213 -9.17 -6.75 2.89
CA ILE A 213 -10.46 -6.06 2.77
C ILE A 213 -10.16 -4.57 2.65
N ILE A 214 -10.64 -3.94 1.58
CA ILE A 214 -10.64 -2.49 1.40
C ILE A 214 -12.09 -1.99 1.40
N SER A 215 -12.37 -0.98 2.22
CA SER A 215 -13.66 -0.29 2.25
C SER A 215 -13.48 1.22 2.14
N LEU A 216 -14.44 1.87 1.48
CA LEU A 216 -14.43 3.31 1.23
C LEU A 216 -15.68 3.94 1.83
N HIS A 217 -15.50 5.05 2.53
CA HIS A 217 -16.59 5.73 3.23
C HIS A 217 -16.59 7.23 2.87
N PRO A 218 -17.77 7.83 2.67
CA PRO A 218 -17.86 9.26 2.41
C PRO A 218 -17.43 10.07 3.65
N GLU A 219 -16.69 11.14 3.43
CA GLU A 219 -16.36 12.11 4.47
C GLU A 219 -16.31 13.53 3.91
N ILE A 220 -16.24 14.54 4.79
CA ILE A 220 -16.05 15.94 4.41
C ILE A 220 -14.67 16.39 4.86
N ILE A 221 -13.83 16.83 3.91
CA ILE A 221 -12.48 17.32 4.16
C ILE A 221 -12.40 18.76 3.67
N ASP A 222 -12.05 19.69 4.56
CA ASP A 222 -11.94 21.12 4.24
C ASP A 222 -13.20 21.70 3.54
N GLY A 223 -14.39 21.23 3.98
CA GLY A 223 -15.69 21.63 3.42
C GLY A 223 -16.01 21.05 2.04
N ARG A 224 -15.23 20.08 1.56
CA ARG A 224 -15.43 19.42 0.26
C ARG A 224 -15.68 17.91 0.43
N PRO A 225 -16.39 17.26 -0.51
CA PRO A 225 -16.51 15.81 -0.53
C PRO A 225 -15.13 15.15 -0.59
N GLY A 226 -14.86 14.25 0.35
CA GLY A 226 -13.68 13.42 0.44
C GLY A 226 -14.04 11.96 0.67
N THR A 227 -13.03 11.11 0.74
CA THR A 227 -13.18 9.66 0.93
C THR A 227 -12.22 9.14 1.99
N LEU A 228 -12.77 8.48 3.00
CA LEU A 228 -12.05 7.69 3.98
C LEU A 228 -11.85 6.28 3.43
N VAL A 229 -10.60 5.90 3.19
CA VAL A 229 -10.22 4.56 2.73
C VAL A 229 -9.61 3.78 3.89
N ILE A 230 -10.11 2.56 4.11
CA ILE A 230 -9.58 1.63 5.11
C ILE A 230 -9.19 0.34 4.39
N GLU A 231 -7.93 -0.07 4.51
CA GLU A 231 -7.46 -1.37 4.01
C GLU A 231 -6.87 -2.18 5.15
N SER A 232 -7.40 -3.37 5.38
CA SER A 232 -6.90 -4.31 6.39
C SER A 232 -6.53 -5.65 5.76
N PHE A 233 -5.63 -6.37 6.41
CA PHE A 233 -5.21 -7.68 5.94
C PHE A 233 -4.98 -8.66 7.08
N VAL A 234 -5.02 -9.94 6.74
CA VAL A 234 -4.44 -11.04 7.52
C VAL A 234 -3.54 -11.87 6.61
N VAL A 235 -2.42 -12.37 7.13
CA VAL A 235 -1.46 -13.17 6.39
C VAL A 235 -0.69 -14.11 7.31
N ASP A 236 -0.22 -15.23 6.80
CA ASP A 236 0.69 -16.11 7.52
C ASP A 236 2.06 -15.46 7.69
N VAL A 237 2.67 -15.66 8.86
CA VAL A 237 4.06 -15.29 9.10
C VAL A 237 4.97 -16.34 8.47
N PRO A 238 5.86 -15.96 7.53
CA PRO A 238 6.81 -16.89 6.95
C PRO A 238 7.82 -17.42 7.99
N ASP A 239 8.29 -18.65 7.81
CA ASP A 239 9.31 -19.23 8.69
C ASP A 239 10.56 -18.35 8.74
N GLY A 240 11.09 -18.11 9.93
CA GLY A 240 12.23 -17.21 10.14
C GLY A 240 11.90 -15.72 10.19
N ASN A 241 10.63 -15.33 10.06
CA ASN A 241 10.18 -13.95 10.27
C ASN A 241 9.34 -13.82 11.54
N THR A 242 9.35 -12.62 12.10
CA THR A 242 8.44 -12.24 13.18
C THR A 242 7.12 -11.69 12.62
N LYS A 243 6.08 -11.66 13.46
CA LYS A 243 4.81 -10.97 13.14
C LYS A 243 5.03 -9.50 12.78
N ASP A 244 5.89 -8.81 13.52
CA ASP A 244 6.16 -7.39 13.33
C ASP A 244 6.86 -7.09 12.01
N GLU A 245 7.84 -7.91 11.61
CA GLU A 245 8.50 -7.78 10.30
C GLU A 245 7.53 -8.02 9.14
N THR A 246 6.70 -9.06 9.27
CA THR A 246 5.71 -9.42 8.24
C THR A 246 4.65 -8.32 8.10
N CYS A 247 4.09 -7.84 9.21
CA CYS A 247 3.17 -6.70 9.20
C CYS A 247 3.82 -5.45 8.62
N TYR A 248 5.04 -5.09 9.05
CA TYR A 248 5.74 -3.92 8.53
C TYR A 248 5.89 -3.98 7.00
N PHE A 249 6.28 -5.15 6.49
CA PHE A 249 6.44 -5.39 5.06
C PHE A 249 5.14 -5.16 4.29
N VAL A 250 4.06 -5.83 4.71
CA VAL A 250 2.75 -5.72 4.05
C VAL A 250 2.18 -4.30 4.17
N GLU A 251 2.31 -3.68 5.33
CA GLU A 251 1.91 -2.29 5.53
C GLU A 251 2.65 -1.33 4.60
N ALA A 252 3.94 -1.55 4.34
CA ALA A 252 4.70 -0.71 3.43
C ALA A 252 4.13 -0.79 2.00
N LEU A 253 3.78 -2.00 1.54
CA LEU A 253 3.13 -2.19 0.23
C LEU A 253 1.77 -1.50 0.17
N ILE A 254 0.92 -1.69 1.18
CA ILE A 254 -0.39 -1.04 1.26
C ILE A 254 -0.25 0.48 1.31
N LYS A 255 0.70 1.03 2.11
CA LYS A 255 0.98 2.47 2.16
C LYS A 255 1.35 3.03 0.80
N CYS A 256 2.17 2.33 0.02
CA CYS A 256 2.50 2.72 -1.35
C CYS A 256 1.27 2.71 -2.26
N ASN A 257 0.44 1.67 -2.19
CA ASN A 257 -0.81 1.58 -2.96
C ASN A 257 -1.77 2.72 -2.62
N LEU A 258 -2.04 2.96 -1.33
CA LEU A 258 -2.94 4.00 -0.88
C LEU A 258 -2.42 5.40 -1.19
N LYS A 259 -1.10 5.63 -1.13
CA LYS A 259 -0.52 6.90 -1.57
C LYS A 259 -0.76 7.13 -3.07
N SER A 260 -0.48 6.13 -3.90
CA SER A 260 -0.72 6.24 -5.34
C SER A 260 -2.21 6.41 -5.67
N LEU A 261 -3.11 5.74 -4.92
CA LEU A 261 -4.55 5.94 -5.03
C LEU A 261 -4.95 7.38 -4.70
N THR A 262 -4.41 7.97 -3.63
CA THR A 262 -4.62 9.39 -3.31
C THR A 262 -4.17 10.28 -4.47
N ASP A 263 -2.93 10.11 -4.91
CA ASP A 263 -2.33 10.96 -5.93
C ASP A 263 -3.13 10.89 -7.26
N VAL A 264 -3.58 9.69 -7.68
CA VAL A 264 -4.41 9.52 -8.89
C VAL A 264 -5.80 10.11 -8.70
N SER A 265 -6.46 9.82 -7.58
CA SER A 265 -7.85 10.24 -7.34
C SER A 265 -7.99 11.76 -7.22
N GLU A 266 -7.06 12.42 -6.52
CA GLU A 266 -7.08 13.87 -6.36
C GLU A 266 -6.80 14.60 -7.69
N ARG A 267 -5.92 14.04 -8.54
CA ARG A 267 -5.73 14.57 -9.91
C ARG A 267 -7.00 14.47 -10.75
N LEU A 268 -7.69 13.33 -10.72
CA LEU A 268 -8.95 13.14 -11.44
C LEU A 268 -10.04 14.10 -10.92
N ALA A 269 -10.12 14.31 -9.60
CA ALA A 269 -11.08 15.21 -8.99
C ALA A 269 -10.85 16.70 -9.33
N VAL A 270 -9.62 17.08 -9.71
CA VAL A 270 -9.32 18.42 -10.24
C VAL A 270 -9.73 18.54 -11.71
N GLN A 271 -9.46 17.51 -12.52
CA GLN A 271 -9.79 17.50 -13.96
C GLN A 271 -11.30 17.51 -14.23
N ASP A 272 -12.07 16.76 -13.44
CA ASP A 272 -13.53 16.70 -13.52
C ASP A 272 -14.20 18.06 -13.28
N ARG A 273 -13.53 18.97 -12.58
CA ARG A 273 -14.01 20.36 -12.36
C ARG A 273 -13.68 21.31 -13.50
N THR A 274 -12.81 20.91 -14.43
CA THR A 274 -12.30 21.76 -15.51
C THR A 274 -12.87 21.42 -16.89
N GLU A 275 -13.62 20.32 -17.01
CA GLU A 275 -14.41 20.03 -18.21
C GLU A 275 -15.59 21.01 -18.28
N PRO A 276 -15.68 21.88 -19.31
CA PRO A 276 -16.86 22.72 -19.50
C PRO A 276 -18.05 21.81 -19.84
N ILE A 277 -19.19 22.09 -19.21
CA ILE A 277 -20.49 21.57 -19.63
C ILE A 277 -20.64 22.00 -21.10
N ASN A 278 -20.41 21.07 -22.04
CA ASN A 278 -20.81 21.28 -23.42
C ASN A 278 -22.33 21.41 -23.38
N CYS A 279 -22.80 22.65 -23.52
CA CYS A 279 -24.19 22.98 -23.76
C CYS A 279 -24.66 22.17 -24.97
N ILE A 280 -25.58 21.23 -24.74
CA ILE A 280 -26.48 20.70 -25.76
C ILE A 280 -27.74 21.56 -25.74
#